data_AF-A0A1Q8VR02-F1
#
_entry.id   AF-A0A1Q8VR02-F1
#
_cell.length_a   1.000
_cell.length_b   1.000
_cell.length_c   1.000
_cell.angle_alpha   90.00
_cell.angle_beta   90.00
_cell.angle_gamma   90.00
#
_symmetry.space_group_name_H-M   'P 1'
#
loop_
_entity.id
_entity.type
_entity.pdbx_description
1 polymer ?
#
loop_
_entity_poly.entity_id
_entity_poly.type
_entity_poly.pdbx_seq_one_letter_code
_entity_poly.pdbx_strand_id
1 'polypeptide(L)'
;MPESSTELDELRRRIDEQSQRIEELQDALHTLSIAVQYRKEEPYLAFQAEHGITGRRRIALNAAINGVLSRAQGHVRPLSSRVHEELLEDYPALAKAYASEPIDWDEAVRIVGEVLGSEHVGRQALEAHRARGLGQAGHRALSS
;
A
#
# COMPACT_ATOMS: atom_id res chain seq x y z
N MET A 1 -33.98 27.76 -9.96
CA MET A 1 -33.44 26.52 -10.57
C MET A 1 -31.95 26.22 -10.26
N PRO A 2 -31.36 26.55 -9.08
CA PRO A 2 -30.06 26.01 -8.68
C PRO A 2 -30.15 24.74 -7.80
N GLU A 3 -31.25 24.56 -7.06
CA GLU A 3 -31.41 23.46 -6.08
C GLU A 3 -31.32 22.06 -6.71
N SER A 4 -31.89 21.87 -7.91
CA SER A 4 -31.85 20.58 -8.61
C SER A 4 -30.45 20.20 -9.11
N SER A 5 -29.59 21.20 -9.37
CA SER A 5 -28.20 20.93 -9.78
C SER A 5 -27.37 20.46 -8.59
N THR A 6 -27.54 21.11 -7.44
CA THR A 6 -26.86 20.75 -6.20
C THR A 6 -27.27 19.37 -5.69
N GLU A 7 -28.57 19.02 -5.78
CA GLU A 7 -29.05 17.67 -5.44
C GLU A 7 -28.48 16.59 -6.37
N LEU A 8 -28.38 16.87 -7.67
CA LEU A 8 -27.78 15.94 -8.63
C LEU A 8 -26.28 15.73 -8.38
N ASP A 9 -25.55 16.81 -8.07
CA ASP A 9 -24.12 16.73 -7.76
C ASP A 9 -23.86 15.96 -6.46
N GLU A 10 -24.70 16.15 -5.43
CA GLU A 10 -24.63 15.39 -4.19
C GLU A 10 -24.95 13.90 -4.41
N LEU A 11 -25.93 13.57 -5.24
CA LEU A 11 -26.22 12.18 -5.61
C LEU A 11 -25.05 11.55 -6.36
N ARG A 12 -24.40 12.27 -7.29
CA ARG A 12 -23.19 11.78 -7.98
C ARG A 12 -22.06 11.51 -7.01
N ARG A 13 -21.77 12.46 -6.12
CA ARG A 13 -20.75 12.32 -5.07
C ARG A 13 -21.00 11.07 -4.22
N ARG A 14 -22.25 10.83 -3.82
CA ARG A 14 -22.63 9.63 -3.06
C ARG A 14 -22.49 8.33 -3.86
N ILE A 15 -22.82 8.35 -5.16
CA ILE A 15 -22.62 7.20 -6.04
C ILE A 15 -21.13 6.87 -6.16
N ASP A 16 -20.27 7.88 -6.32
CA ASP A 16 -18.82 7.69 -6.41
C ASP A 16 -18.25 7.12 -5.11
N GLU A 17 -18.65 7.67 -3.95
CA GLU A 17 -18.27 7.15 -2.63
C GLU A 17 -18.73 5.70 -2.41
N GLN A 18 -19.96 5.37 -2.81
CA GLN A 18 -20.50 4.03 -2.70
C GLN A 18 -19.79 3.05 -3.63
N SER A 19 -19.47 3.47 -4.86
CA SER A 19 -18.76 2.66 -5.84
C SER A 19 -17.35 2.31 -5.33
N GLN A 20 -16.62 3.31 -4.83
CA GLN A 20 -15.32 3.11 -4.20
C GLN A 20 -15.40 2.11 -3.05
N ARG A 21 -16.43 2.22 -2.19
CA ARG A 21 -16.61 1.30 -1.06
C ARG A 21 -16.94 -0.13 -1.50
N ILE A 22 -17.67 -0.31 -2.61
CA ILE A 22 -17.95 -1.63 -3.18
C ILE A 22 -16.65 -2.26 -3.69
N GLU A 23 -15.81 -1.51 -4.41
CA GLU A 23 -14.51 -2.00 -4.89
C GLU A 23 -13.61 -2.44 -3.73
N GLU A 24 -13.56 -1.67 -2.65
CA GLU A 24 -12.78 -2.01 -1.46
C GLU A 24 -13.28 -3.28 -0.75
N LEU A 25 -14.60 -3.51 -0.72
CA LEU A 25 -15.19 -4.72 -0.16
C LEU A 25 -14.95 -5.95 -1.03
N GLN A 26 -15.05 -5.81 -2.36
CA GLN A 26 -14.74 -6.89 -3.29
C GLN A 26 -13.26 -7.29 -3.17
N ASP A 27 -12.38 -6.31 -3.04
CA ASP A 27 -10.95 -6.53 -2.83
C ASP A 27 -10.66 -7.25 -1.50
N ALA A 28 -11.34 -6.86 -0.42
CA ALA A 28 -11.25 -7.51 0.88
C ALA A 28 -11.66 -8.98 0.81
N LEU A 29 -12.81 -9.27 0.20
CA LEU A 29 -13.36 -10.62 0.06
C LEU A 29 -12.45 -11.51 -0.77
N HIS A 30 -11.92 -10.99 -1.88
CA HIS A 30 -10.97 -11.73 -2.71
C HIS A 30 -9.69 -12.07 -1.93
N THR A 31 -9.11 -11.08 -1.26
CA THR A 31 -7.89 -11.26 -0.45
C THR A 31 -8.12 -12.28 0.67
N LEU A 32 -9.25 -12.20 1.38
CA LEU A 32 -9.63 -13.16 2.42
C LEU A 32 -9.79 -14.59 1.87
N SER A 33 -10.44 -14.73 0.71
CA SER A 33 -10.65 -16.04 0.07
C SER A 33 -9.32 -16.72 -0.23
N ILE A 34 -8.36 -15.98 -0.78
CA ILE A 34 -7.01 -16.48 -1.06
C ILE A 34 -6.25 -16.76 0.24
N ALA A 35 -6.27 -15.83 1.20
CA ALA A 35 -5.57 -15.96 2.47
C ALA A 35 -6.01 -17.19 3.28
N VAL A 36 -7.31 -17.49 3.29
CA VAL A 36 -7.84 -18.68 3.97
C VAL A 36 -7.42 -19.97 3.25
N GLN A 37 -7.45 -19.97 1.91
CA GLN A 37 -7.15 -21.17 1.12
C GLN A 37 -5.64 -21.48 1.03
N TYR A 38 -4.78 -20.45 1.02
CA TYR A 38 -3.35 -20.56 0.72
C TYR A 38 -2.48 -19.84 1.76
N ARG A 39 -2.88 -19.85 3.04
CA ARG A 39 -2.23 -19.05 4.09
C ARG A 39 -0.71 -19.25 4.18
N LYS A 40 -0.22 -20.47 3.92
CA LYS A 40 1.21 -20.81 4.02
C LYS A 40 1.98 -20.43 2.76
N GLU A 41 1.34 -20.51 1.60
CA GLU A 41 1.91 -20.24 0.29
C GLU A 41 1.86 -18.74 -0.05
N GLU A 42 0.91 -18.02 0.53
CA GLU A 42 0.64 -16.61 0.32
C GLU A 42 0.76 -15.77 1.61
N PRO A 43 1.92 -15.79 2.32
CA PRO A 43 2.06 -15.11 3.62
C PRO A 43 1.83 -13.60 3.56
N TYR A 44 2.15 -12.96 2.43
CA TYR A 44 1.92 -11.52 2.25
C TYR A 44 0.43 -11.18 2.06
N LEU A 45 -0.31 -11.97 1.28
CA LEU A 45 -1.76 -11.79 1.15
C LEU A 45 -2.48 -12.14 2.46
N ALA A 46 -2.01 -13.17 3.17
CA ALA A 46 -2.52 -13.51 4.49
C ALA A 46 -2.33 -12.37 5.48
N PHE A 47 -1.15 -11.75 5.51
CA PHE A 47 -0.89 -10.54 6.29
C PHE A 47 -1.85 -9.40 5.90
N GLN A 48 -2.01 -9.11 4.60
CA GLN A 48 -2.92 -8.06 4.14
C GLN A 48 -4.36 -8.32 4.59
N ALA A 49 -4.84 -9.57 4.49
CA ALA A 49 -6.17 -9.95 4.96
C ALA A 49 -6.32 -9.81 6.48
N GLU A 50 -5.35 -10.30 7.26
CA GLU A 50 -5.37 -10.27 8.74
C GLU A 50 -5.41 -8.84 9.29
N HIS A 51 -4.78 -7.89 8.59
CA HIS A 51 -4.75 -6.48 8.96
C HIS A 51 -5.79 -5.61 8.23
N GLY A 52 -6.70 -6.20 7.44
CA GLY A 52 -7.73 -5.47 6.70
C GLY A 52 -7.15 -4.45 5.71
N ILE A 53 -6.01 -4.75 5.09
CA ILE A 53 -5.31 -3.88 4.14
C ILE A 53 -5.87 -4.12 2.74
N THR A 54 -6.75 -3.24 2.28
CA THR A 54 -7.47 -3.36 1.02
C THR A 54 -7.48 -2.03 0.27
N GLY A 55 -7.93 -2.05 -1.00
CA GLY A 55 -8.21 -0.83 -1.75
C GLY A 55 -7.01 0.11 -1.86
N ARG A 56 -7.25 1.43 -1.68
CA ARG A 56 -6.21 2.47 -1.76
C ARG A 56 -5.07 2.24 -0.78
N ARG A 57 -5.35 1.74 0.43
CA ARG A 57 -4.32 1.43 1.44
C ARG A 57 -3.39 0.31 0.99
N ARG A 58 -3.93 -0.71 0.31
CA ARG A 58 -3.10 -1.79 -0.27
C ARG A 58 -2.23 -1.27 -1.41
N ILE A 59 -2.76 -0.39 -2.26
CA ILE A 59 -1.98 0.24 -3.33
C ILE A 59 -0.83 1.06 -2.73
N ALA A 60 -1.12 1.89 -1.71
CA ALA A 60 -0.12 2.67 -1.00
C ALA A 60 0.94 1.78 -0.33
N LEU A 61 0.54 0.69 0.34
CA LEU A 61 1.48 -0.26 0.93
C LEU A 61 2.44 -0.85 -0.11
N ASN A 62 1.90 -1.34 -1.23
CA ASN A 62 2.71 -1.92 -2.29
C ASN A 62 3.64 -0.88 -2.94
N ALA A 63 3.17 0.36 -3.12
CA ALA A 63 4.00 1.46 -3.61
C ALA A 63 5.13 1.78 -2.63
N ALA A 64 4.85 1.86 -1.33
CA ALA A 64 5.85 2.12 -0.30
C ALA A 64 6.92 1.02 -0.26
N ILE A 65 6.52 -0.25 -0.23
CA ILE A 65 7.45 -1.38 -0.26
C ILE A 65 8.32 -1.34 -1.53
N ASN A 66 7.71 -1.10 -2.70
CA ASN A 66 8.48 -1.00 -3.94
C ASN A 66 9.48 0.16 -3.92
N GLY A 67 9.09 1.32 -3.38
CA GLY A 67 9.95 2.48 -3.22
C GLY A 67 11.16 2.16 -2.35
N VAL A 68 10.93 1.70 -1.12
CA VAL A 68 12.03 1.41 -0.17
C VAL A 68 12.96 0.30 -0.69
N LEU A 69 12.43 -0.72 -1.36
CA LEU A 69 13.25 -1.78 -1.96
C LEU A 69 14.04 -1.28 -3.17
N SER A 70 13.49 -0.36 -3.96
CA SER A 70 14.22 0.27 -5.08
C SER A 70 15.34 1.17 -4.55
N ARG A 71 15.03 2.01 -3.56
CA ARG A 71 15.97 2.90 -2.87
C ARG A 71 17.13 2.13 -2.24
N ALA A 72 16.85 1.00 -1.58
CA ALA A 72 17.88 0.12 -1.02
C ALA A 72 18.83 -0.45 -2.07
N GLN A 73 18.35 -0.67 -3.29
CA GLN A 73 19.18 -1.14 -4.41
C GLN A 73 19.95 -0.01 -5.11
N GLY A 74 19.83 1.24 -4.64
CA GLY A 74 20.36 2.42 -5.33
C GLY A 74 19.61 2.77 -6.62
N HIS A 75 18.44 2.17 -6.85
CA HIS A 75 17.60 2.51 -7.98
C HIS A 75 16.67 3.67 -7.62
N VAL A 76 16.95 4.85 -8.15
CA VAL A 76 16.02 5.99 -8.06
C VAL A 76 14.99 5.86 -9.17
N ARG A 77 13.80 5.38 -8.83
CA ARG A 77 12.64 5.39 -9.72
C ARG A 77 11.65 6.42 -9.20
N PRO A 78 11.18 7.39 -10.00
CA PRO A 78 10.13 8.28 -9.54
C PRO A 78 8.82 7.51 -9.32
N LEU A 79 8.01 7.99 -8.38
CA LEU A 79 6.60 7.61 -8.28
C LEU A 79 5.91 7.88 -9.63
N SER A 80 5.02 6.98 -10.06
CA SER A 80 4.20 7.25 -11.24
C SER A 80 3.29 8.44 -10.99
N SER A 81 3.02 9.25 -12.02
CA SER A 81 2.16 10.45 -11.89
C SER A 81 0.79 10.11 -11.29
N ARG A 82 0.23 8.95 -11.66
CA ARG A 82 -1.04 8.47 -11.11
C ARG A 82 -0.99 8.24 -9.60
N VAL A 83 0.04 7.56 -9.08
CA VAL A 83 0.17 7.33 -7.62
C VAL A 83 0.46 8.65 -6.91
N HIS A 84 1.21 9.55 -7.55
CA HIS A 84 1.47 10.87 -7.01
C HIS A 84 0.19 11.71 -6.87
N GLU A 85 -0.66 11.76 -7.90
CA GLU A 85 -1.91 12.51 -7.88
C GLU A 85 -2.95 11.87 -6.96
N GLU A 86 -3.08 10.55 -6.99
CA GLU A 86 -4.15 9.86 -6.30
C GLU A 86 -3.85 9.53 -4.84
N LEU A 87 -2.60 9.32 -4.41
CA LEU A 87 -2.30 8.76 -3.08
C LEU A 87 -1.41 9.62 -2.18
N LEU A 88 -0.66 10.57 -2.72
CA LEU A 88 0.39 11.24 -1.95
C LEU A 88 -0.17 12.11 -0.80
N GLU A 89 -1.33 12.72 -1.00
CA GLU A 89 -2.01 13.53 0.03
C GLU A 89 -2.40 12.67 1.24
N ASP A 90 -3.00 11.50 0.99
CA ASP A 90 -3.44 10.57 2.04
C ASP A 90 -2.29 9.74 2.62
N TYR A 91 -1.21 9.54 1.86
CA TYR A 91 -0.05 8.70 2.22
C TYR A 91 1.28 9.43 1.97
N PRO A 92 1.59 10.48 2.75
CA PRO A 92 2.79 11.30 2.54
C PRO A 92 4.11 10.53 2.72
N ALA A 93 4.09 9.41 3.44
CA ALA A 93 5.22 8.50 3.59
C ALA A 93 5.75 7.97 2.25
N LEU A 94 4.92 7.96 1.20
CA LEU A 94 5.35 7.59 -0.15
C LEU A 94 6.46 8.52 -0.66
N ALA A 95 6.46 9.80 -0.33
CA ALA A 95 7.55 10.70 -0.74
C ALA A 95 8.91 10.22 -0.18
N LYS A 96 8.93 9.77 1.08
CA LYS A 96 10.13 9.24 1.75
C LYS A 96 10.59 7.91 1.16
N ALA A 97 9.65 7.05 0.76
CA ALA A 97 9.95 5.75 0.16
C ALA A 97 10.74 5.89 -1.15
N TYR A 98 10.57 7.00 -1.86
CA TYR A 98 11.15 7.27 -3.17
C TYR A 98 12.22 8.38 -3.14
N ALA A 99 12.70 8.74 -1.95
CA ALA A 99 13.81 9.66 -1.79
C ALA A 99 15.11 9.10 -2.40
N SER A 100 16.06 9.98 -2.73
CA SER A 100 17.29 9.60 -3.44
C SER A 100 18.41 9.10 -2.52
N GLU A 101 18.32 9.40 -1.24
CA GLU A 101 19.30 9.02 -0.22
C GLU A 101 19.33 7.49 -0.03
N PRO A 102 20.44 6.90 0.44
CA PRO A 102 20.44 5.51 0.90
C PRO A 102 19.40 5.29 2.01
N ILE A 103 18.91 4.06 2.17
CA ILE A 103 17.93 3.69 3.19
C ILE A 103 18.40 2.45 3.94
N ASP A 104 18.19 2.44 5.26
CA ASP A 104 18.40 1.26 6.10
C ASP A 104 17.09 0.54 6.44
N TRP A 105 17.21 -0.62 7.10
CA TRP A 105 16.05 -1.42 7.49
C TRP A 105 15.09 -0.66 8.41
N ASP A 106 15.59 0.09 9.38
CA ASP A 106 14.75 0.77 10.38
C ASP A 106 13.99 1.94 9.76
N GLU A 107 14.60 2.67 8.83
CA GLU A 107 13.91 3.69 8.03
C GLU A 107 12.86 3.06 7.11
N ALA A 108 13.16 1.93 6.45
CA ALA A 108 12.18 1.22 5.62
C ALA A 108 10.97 0.76 6.44
N VAL A 109 11.21 0.18 7.62
CA VAL A 109 10.16 -0.23 8.56
C VAL A 109 9.32 0.97 9.00
N ARG A 110 9.94 2.11 9.30
CA ARG A 110 9.22 3.34 9.69
C ARG A 110 8.34 3.87 8.55
N ILE A 111 8.85 3.96 7.33
CA ILE A 111 8.11 4.45 6.16
C ILE A 111 6.90 3.56 5.87
N VAL A 112 7.10 2.23 5.83
CA VAL A 112 6.00 1.29 5.63
C VAL A 112 5.02 1.34 6.80
N GLY A 113 5.54 1.50 8.02
CA GLY A 113 4.75 1.67 9.24
C GLY A 113 3.88 2.91 9.23
N GLU A 114 4.34 4.04 8.71
CA GLU A 114 3.55 5.27 8.55
C GLU A 114 2.34 5.05 7.63
N VAL A 115 2.49 4.31 6.52
CA VAL A 115 1.37 3.92 5.64
C VAL A 115 0.36 3.02 6.37
N LEU A 116 0.85 2.18 7.28
CA LEU A 116 0.02 1.23 8.04
C LEU A 116 -0.41 1.77 9.42
N GLY A 117 -0.04 3.00 9.78
CA GLY A 117 -0.30 3.59 11.09
C GLY A 117 0.38 2.88 12.28
N SER A 118 1.36 1.99 12.02
CA SER A 118 2.09 1.26 13.06
C SER A 118 3.42 0.71 12.53
N GLU A 119 4.52 1.09 13.18
CA GLU A 119 5.86 0.59 12.87
C GLU A 119 5.98 -0.94 13.04
N HIS A 120 5.33 -1.48 14.08
CA HIS A 120 5.28 -2.93 14.31
C HIS A 120 4.64 -3.66 13.12
N VAL A 121 3.51 -3.14 12.64
CA VAL A 121 2.81 -3.70 11.46
C VAL A 121 3.63 -3.46 10.18
N GLY A 122 4.37 -2.35 10.09
CA GLY A 122 5.29 -2.08 8.99
C GLY A 122 6.41 -3.12 8.87
N ARG A 123 6.99 -3.53 10.00
CA ARG A 123 7.97 -4.63 10.06
C ARG A 123 7.36 -5.96 9.59
N GLN A 124 6.19 -6.31 10.12
CA GLN A 124 5.47 -7.53 9.73
C GLN A 124 5.15 -7.55 8.22
N ALA A 125 4.79 -6.40 7.64
CA ALA A 125 4.52 -6.28 6.21
C ALA A 125 5.75 -6.60 5.36
N LEU A 126 6.92 -6.03 5.71
CA LEU A 126 8.17 -6.29 5.00
C LEU A 126 8.62 -7.75 5.15
N GLU A 127 8.48 -8.32 6.35
CA GLU A 127 8.79 -9.73 6.62
C GLU A 127 7.87 -10.67 5.84
N ALA A 128 6.56 -10.42 5.81
CA ALA A 128 5.59 -11.22 5.05
C ALA A 128 5.83 -11.12 3.54
N HIS A 129 6.13 -9.92 3.04
CA HIS A 129 6.50 -9.70 1.65
C HIS A 129 7.78 -10.46 1.26
N ARG A 130 8.80 -10.43 2.13
CA ARG A 130 10.04 -11.18 1.95
C ARG A 130 9.79 -12.69 1.99
N ALA A 131 8.98 -13.17 2.93
CA ALA A 131 8.65 -14.59 3.09
C ALA A 131 7.90 -15.15 1.87
N ARG A 132 7.09 -14.31 1.20
CA ARG A 132 6.45 -14.67 -0.08
C ARG A 132 7.45 -14.84 -1.24
N GLY A 133 8.68 -14.39 -1.06
CA GLY A 133 9.75 -14.42 -2.06
C GLY A 133 9.72 -13.22 -3.03
N LEU A 134 8.99 -12.15 -2.70
CA LEU A 134 8.89 -10.95 -3.53
C LEU A 134 10.05 -9.98 -3.24
N GLY A 135 10.56 -9.31 -4.27
CA GLY A 135 11.55 -8.23 -4.12
C GLY A 135 12.86 -8.66 -3.45
N GLN A 136 13.28 -9.93 -3.61
CA GLN A 136 14.40 -10.53 -2.87
C GLN A 136 15.71 -9.73 -2.97
N ALA A 137 16.00 -9.15 -4.13
CA ALA A 137 17.20 -8.32 -4.31
C ALA A 137 17.18 -7.08 -3.40
N GLY A 138 16.04 -6.38 -3.33
CA GLY A 138 15.87 -5.23 -2.44
C GLY A 138 15.90 -5.62 -0.97
N HIS A 139 15.26 -6.74 -0.60
CA HIS A 139 15.30 -7.24 0.77
C HIS A 139 16.71 -7.63 1.22
N ARG A 140 17.53 -8.19 0.31
CA ARG A 140 18.95 -8.45 0.56
C ARG A 140 19.73 -7.14 0.75
N ALA A 141 19.49 -6.14 -0.09
CA ALA A 141 20.14 -4.83 0.02
C ALA A 141 19.75 -4.05 1.29
N LEU A 142 18.53 -4.23 1.80
CA LEU A 142 18.12 -3.66 3.10
C LEU A 142 18.76 -4.37 4.30
N SER A 143 19.20 -5.62 4.12
CA SER A 143 19.79 -6.45 5.19
C SER A 143 21.32 -6.42 5.20
N SER A 144 21.95 -5.70 4.26
CA SER A 144 23.41 -5.59 4.10
C SER A 144 23.92 -4.30 4.72
#